data_AF-A0A356QFL2-F1
#
_entry.id   AF-A0A356QFL2-F1
#
_cell.length_a   1.000
_cell.length_b   1.000
_cell.length_c   1.000
_cell.angle_alpha   90.00
_cell.angle_beta   90.00
_cell.angle_gamma   90.00
#
_symmetry.space_group_name_H-M   'P 1'
#
loop_
_entity.id
_entity.type
_entity.pdbx_description
1 polymer ?
#
loop_
_entity_poly.entity_id
_entity_poly.type
_entity_poly.pdbx_seq_one_letter_code
_entity_poly.pdbx_strand_id
1 'polypeptide(L)'
;MRNNQPVTQREVELKQDDFLVSRTDLKGRITYANPAFIEISGYQHEELIGAPHNLIRHPDMPSPAFENLWKTVQAGETWRGLVKNRCKNGDHYWVDASVTPIVENDQVIGYTSVRVQATRKAIAQAEQRYAEIREGRNKRLYLDKGRVRQKGLLQRIKRIRLDTIRAKLVGMVVVAGALLVASGGVGLYGLNVAGERLGELNNDGLRDVIRLQQIDQTIAQTRQALIEPERMELINQRFEMGEAIEGSATQIVDIWQAYFSRDVNTTPLATSFNERLQAFLSEGMNQAASVLQAEETYQAFTGLDAVISVMNEEGRELSAMVNQLIAQKQEAAEAMAA
;
A
#
# COMPACT_ATOMS: atom_id res chain seq x y z
N MET A 1 35.16 10.80 34.68
CA MET A 1 34.83 9.36 34.49
C MET A 1 36.10 8.62 34.12
N ARG A 2 36.28 7.37 34.59
CA ARG A 2 37.45 6.54 34.27
C ARG A 2 37.42 6.14 32.78
N ASN A 3 38.51 6.38 32.06
CA ASN A 3 38.68 6.01 30.66
C ASN A 3 39.66 4.82 30.60
N ASN A 4 39.14 3.61 30.40
CA ASN A 4 39.93 2.38 30.45
C ASN A 4 40.58 2.08 29.09
N GLN A 5 41.74 2.67 28.83
CA GLN A 5 42.59 2.35 27.67
C GLN A 5 43.67 1.33 28.05
N PRO A 6 44.25 0.58 27.09
CA PRO A 6 43.92 0.53 25.66
C PRO A 6 42.68 -0.33 25.37
N VAL A 7 42.07 -0.12 24.20
CA VAL A 7 41.05 -1.01 23.61
C VAL A 7 41.52 -1.54 22.25
N THR A 8 41.35 -2.83 22.00
CA THR A 8 41.79 -3.51 20.77
C THR A 8 40.75 -3.42 19.65
N GLN A 9 39.51 -3.06 19.99
CA GLN A 9 38.33 -3.15 19.12
C GLN A 9 38.01 -4.56 18.60
N ARG A 10 38.62 -5.60 19.19
CA ARG A 10 38.22 -6.99 18.95
C ARG A 10 37.08 -7.36 19.89
N GLU A 11 36.01 -7.92 19.33
CA GLU A 11 34.87 -8.42 20.11
C GLU A 11 35.11 -9.88 20.54
N VAL A 12 34.83 -10.17 21.80
CA VAL A 12 34.65 -11.51 22.36
C VAL A 12 33.16 -11.76 22.46
N GLU A 13 32.65 -12.66 21.63
CA GLU A 13 31.22 -12.98 21.60
C GLU A 13 30.83 -13.81 22.83
N LEU A 14 29.81 -13.32 23.55
CA LEU A 14 29.18 -14.06 24.64
C LEU A 14 28.35 -15.21 24.05
N LYS A 15 28.50 -16.43 24.56
CA LYS A 15 27.73 -17.58 24.06
C LYS A 15 26.27 -17.46 24.49
N GLN A 16 25.37 -18.07 23.74
CA GLN A 16 23.93 -17.96 23.97
C GLN A 16 23.48 -18.48 25.34
N ASP A 17 24.16 -19.51 25.86
CA ASP A 17 23.86 -20.14 27.15
C ASP A 17 24.62 -19.50 28.33
N ASP A 18 25.47 -18.51 28.07
CA ASP A 18 26.24 -17.85 29.12
C ASP A 18 25.40 -16.76 29.80
N PHE A 19 25.28 -16.86 31.13
CA PHE A 19 24.71 -15.83 31.99
C PHE A 19 25.80 -15.21 32.83
N LEU A 20 26.06 -13.91 32.66
CA LEU A 20 27.01 -13.20 33.51
C LEU A 20 26.27 -12.57 34.68
N VAL A 21 26.72 -12.87 35.90
CA VAL A 21 26.11 -12.38 37.13
C VAL A 21 27.16 -11.70 37.99
N SER A 22 26.87 -10.46 38.39
CA SER A 22 27.69 -9.73 39.37
C SER A 22 26.80 -9.01 40.37
N ARG A 23 27.22 -8.95 41.63
CA ARG A 23 26.58 -8.11 42.66
C ARG A 23 27.53 -7.04 43.13
N THR A 24 26.99 -5.91 43.56
CA THR A 24 27.76 -4.80 44.12
C THR A 24 27.17 -4.29 45.41
N ASP A 25 27.98 -3.62 46.22
CA ASP A 25 27.51 -2.76 47.31
C ASP A 25 26.83 -1.48 46.76
N LEU A 26 26.36 -0.62 47.66
CA LEU A 26 25.75 0.68 47.33
C LEU A 26 26.71 1.67 46.66
N LYS A 27 28.03 1.47 46.80
CA LYS A 27 29.08 2.28 46.18
C LYS A 27 29.50 1.72 44.82
N GLY A 28 28.88 0.63 44.36
CA GLY A 28 29.20 -0.02 43.09
C GLY A 28 30.48 -0.85 43.12
N ARG A 29 30.97 -1.26 44.30
CA ARG A 29 32.09 -2.20 44.43
C ARG A 29 31.57 -3.63 44.33
N ILE A 30 32.24 -4.45 43.53
CA ILE A 30 31.82 -5.82 43.26
C ILE A 30 31.96 -6.65 44.55
N THR A 31 30.87 -7.28 44.97
CA THR A 31 30.83 -8.19 46.13
C THR A 31 30.72 -9.65 45.71
N TYR A 32 30.31 -9.91 44.46
CA TYR A 32 30.20 -11.23 43.89
C TYR A 32 30.30 -11.17 42.36
N ALA A 33 30.92 -12.20 41.79
CA ALA A 33 31.04 -12.43 40.36
C ALA A 33 30.96 -13.95 40.11
N ASN A 34 30.11 -14.39 39.17
CA ASN A 34 30.06 -15.80 38.80
C ASN A 34 31.23 -16.19 37.87
N PRO A 35 31.55 -17.50 37.73
CA PRO A 35 32.68 -17.96 36.90
C PRO A 35 32.64 -17.46 35.46
N ALA A 36 31.46 -17.45 34.81
CA ALA A 36 31.32 -16.95 33.44
C ALA A 36 31.72 -15.47 33.31
N PHE A 37 31.37 -14.63 34.29
CA PHE A 37 31.77 -13.22 34.30
C PHE A 37 33.28 -13.05 34.47
N ILE A 38 33.89 -13.84 35.35
CA ILE A 38 35.34 -13.85 35.58
C ILE A 38 36.06 -14.22 34.27
N GLU A 39 35.67 -15.33 33.65
CA GLU A 39 36.24 -15.87 32.41
C GLU A 39 36.19 -14.85 31.26
N ILE A 40 35.01 -14.34 30.89
CA ILE A 40 34.89 -13.42 29.75
C ILE A 40 35.58 -12.08 30.01
N SER A 41 35.63 -11.62 31.26
CA SER A 41 36.28 -10.36 31.61
C SER A 41 37.81 -10.45 31.54
N GLY A 42 38.37 -11.66 31.69
CA GLY A 42 39.81 -11.91 31.77
C GLY A 42 40.47 -11.38 33.04
N TYR A 43 39.70 -10.99 34.05
CA TYR A 43 40.20 -10.62 35.38
C TYR A 43 40.14 -11.82 36.31
N GLN A 44 41.09 -11.89 37.25
CA GLN A 44 41.04 -12.87 38.33
C GLN A 44 39.98 -12.48 39.36
N HIS A 45 39.48 -13.47 40.11
CA HIS A 45 38.46 -13.24 41.13
C HIS A 45 38.89 -12.16 42.14
N GLU A 46 40.14 -12.24 42.60
CA GLU A 46 40.74 -11.33 43.59
C GLU A 46 40.89 -9.90 43.06
N GLU A 47 40.97 -9.73 41.74
CA GLU A 47 41.02 -8.41 41.09
C GLU A 47 39.63 -7.78 40.95
N LEU A 48 38.58 -8.61 40.91
CA LEU A 48 37.19 -8.16 40.78
C LEU A 48 36.59 -7.84 42.14
N ILE A 49 36.74 -8.71 43.13
CA ILE A 49 36.11 -8.51 44.45
C ILE A 49 36.66 -7.25 45.14
N GLY A 50 35.75 -6.38 45.57
CA GLY A 50 36.05 -5.08 46.17
C GLY A 50 36.38 -3.96 45.17
N ALA A 51 36.65 -4.29 43.90
CA ALA A 51 36.93 -3.32 42.86
C ALA A 51 35.65 -2.59 42.40
N PRO A 52 35.75 -1.31 41.99
CA PRO A 52 34.59 -0.61 41.42
C PRO A 52 34.18 -1.24 40.09
N HIS A 53 32.87 -1.41 39.88
CA HIS A 53 32.32 -2.05 38.67
C HIS A 53 32.76 -1.36 37.36
N ASN A 54 33.06 -0.06 37.43
CA ASN A 54 33.60 0.71 36.30
C ASN A 54 34.99 0.25 35.80
N LEU A 55 35.63 -0.72 36.45
CA LEU A 55 36.85 -1.38 35.99
C LEU A 55 36.69 -1.97 34.58
N ILE A 56 35.52 -2.56 34.28
CA ILE A 56 35.21 -3.18 32.97
C ILE A 56 34.49 -2.23 32.01
N ARG A 57 34.43 -0.94 32.32
CA ARG A 57 33.73 0.02 31.46
C ARG A 57 34.50 0.23 30.15
N HIS A 58 33.79 0.12 29.02
CA HIS A 58 34.35 0.50 27.72
C HIS A 58 34.31 2.03 27.50
N PRO A 59 35.39 2.65 26.98
CA PRO A 59 35.44 4.09 26.65
C PRO A 59 34.33 4.57 25.70
N ASP A 60 33.92 3.71 24.75
CA ASP A 60 32.86 4.05 23.78
C ASP A 60 31.48 4.25 24.41
N MET A 61 31.24 3.76 25.63
CA MET A 61 29.95 3.90 26.29
C MET A 61 29.72 5.36 26.77
N PRO A 62 28.63 6.01 26.34
CA PRO A 62 28.38 7.41 26.64
C PRO A 62 28.15 7.64 28.14
N SER A 63 28.67 8.75 28.68
CA SER A 63 28.44 9.18 30.08
C SER A 63 26.95 9.14 30.48
N PRO A 64 26.02 9.67 29.65
CA PRO A 64 24.58 9.60 29.92
C PRO A 64 24.00 8.20 30.16
N ALA A 65 24.62 7.13 29.64
CA ALA A 65 24.11 5.77 29.87
C ALA A 65 24.29 5.33 31.32
N PHE A 66 25.46 5.61 31.90
CA PHE A 66 25.73 5.28 33.29
C PHE A 66 25.02 6.24 34.26
N GLU A 67 24.90 7.52 33.90
CA GLU A 67 24.07 8.45 34.68
C GLU A 67 22.61 7.98 34.74
N ASN A 68 22.06 7.52 33.60
CA ASN A 68 20.72 6.96 33.55
C ASN A 68 20.61 5.66 34.37
N LEU A 69 21.61 4.77 34.30
CA LEU A 69 21.68 3.56 35.12
C LEU A 69 21.59 3.89 36.61
N TRP A 70 22.51 4.72 37.11
CA TRP A 70 22.56 5.07 38.53
C TRP A 70 21.27 5.75 39.00
N LYS A 71 20.77 6.70 38.22
CA LYS A 71 19.49 7.36 38.53
C LYS A 71 18.32 6.38 38.64
N THR A 72 18.29 5.35 37.79
CA THR A 72 17.20 4.36 37.77
C THR A 72 17.29 3.43 38.98
N VAL A 73 18.47 2.85 39.23
CA VAL A 73 18.62 1.85 40.31
C VAL A 73 18.57 2.49 41.70
N GLN A 74 19.06 3.73 41.84
CA GLN A 74 18.95 4.48 43.10
C GLN A 74 17.51 4.92 43.40
N ALA A 75 16.65 4.99 42.39
CA ALA A 75 15.21 5.23 42.56
C ALA A 75 14.44 3.95 42.93
N GLY A 76 15.12 2.83 43.18
CA GLY A 76 14.49 1.53 43.46
C GLY A 76 13.98 0.81 42.21
N GLU A 77 14.26 1.31 41.01
CA GLU A 77 13.75 0.75 39.77
C GLU A 77 14.77 -0.18 39.08
N THR A 78 14.28 -1.10 38.25
CA THR A 78 15.15 -1.92 37.40
C THR A 78 15.60 -1.16 36.17
N TRP A 79 16.90 -1.18 35.90
CA TRP A 79 17.48 -0.65 34.67
C TRP A 79 17.75 -1.78 33.68
N ARG A 80 17.41 -1.58 32.40
CA ARG A 80 17.72 -2.57 31.34
C ARG A 80 18.22 -1.90 30.06
N GLY A 81 19.42 -2.28 29.63
CA GLY A 81 20.04 -1.69 28.44
C GLY A 81 21.25 -2.45 27.93
N LEU A 82 21.68 -2.05 26.73
CA LEU A 82 22.83 -2.65 26.05
C LEU A 82 24.11 -2.02 26.60
N VAL A 83 25.11 -2.84 26.92
CA VAL A 83 26.37 -2.36 27.48
C VAL A 83 27.54 -2.99 26.74
N LYS A 84 28.46 -2.14 26.25
CA LYS A 84 29.80 -2.54 25.80
C LYS A 84 30.73 -2.55 27.01
N ASN A 85 31.28 -3.70 27.34
CA ASN A 85 32.26 -3.87 28.41
C ASN A 85 33.63 -4.18 27.83
N ARG A 86 34.68 -3.81 28.55
CA ARG A 86 36.09 -4.02 28.19
C ARG A 86 36.67 -5.16 29.04
N CYS A 87 37.34 -6.11 28.39
CA CYS A 87 38.13 -7.17 29.01
C CYS A 87 39.48 -6.63 29.51
N LYS A 88 40.16 -7.35 30.40
CA LYS A 88 41.47 -6.96 30.94
C LYS A 88 42.50 -6.67 29.83
N ASN A 89 42.54 -7.54 28.82
CA ASN A 89 43.44 -7.47 27.66
C ASN A 89 43.12 -6.33 26.66
N GLY A 90 42.00 -5.62 26.83
CA GLY A 90 41.57 -4.55 25.93
C GLY A 90 40.54 -4.94 24.87
N ASP A 91 40.21 -6.23 24.74
CA ASP A 91 39.06 -6.68 23.94
C ASP A 91 37.75 -6.20 24.58
N HIS A 92 36.63 -6.43 23.90
CA HIS A 92 35.32 -6.02 24.40
C HIS A 92 34.24 -7.07 24.17
N TYR A 93 33.15 -6.98 24.92
CA TYR A 93 31.97 -7.81 24.74
C TYR A 93 30.70 -7.00 24.93
N TRP A 94 29.65 -7.39 24.23
CA TRP A 94 28.33 -6.77 24.31
C TRP A 94 27.34 -7.63 25.07
N VAL A 95 26.51 -6.98 25.89
CA VAL A 95 25.48 -7.65 26.69
C VAL A 95 24.17 -6.86 26.69
N ASP A 96 23.04 -7.57 26.75
CA ASP A 96 21.78 -7.01 27.27
C ASP A 96 21.80 -7.20 28.80
N ALA A 97 21.93 -6.10 29.52
CA ALA A 97 22.12 -6.08 30.96
C ALA A 97 20.84 -5.63 31.66
N SER A 98 20.42 -6.40 32.66
CA SER A 98 19.42 -6.00 33.65
C SER A 98 20.12 -5.73 34.98
N VAL A 99 19.86 -4.57 35.60
CA VAL A 99 20.41 -4.19 36.90
C VAL A 99 19.26 -3.87 37.84
N THR A 100 19.18 -4.59 38.96
CA THR A 100 18.09 -4.50 39.93
C THR A 100 18.65 -4.22 41.32
N PRO A 101 18.01 -3.35 42.12
CA PRO A 101 18.33 -3.19 43.54
C PRO A 101 18.15 -4.49 44.32
N ILE A 102 19.07 -4.78 45.24
CA ILE A 102 18.92 -5.87 46.23
C ILE A 102 18.32 -5.23 47.48
N VAL A 103 17.16 -5.71 47.91
CA VAL A 103 16.43 -5.18 49.07
C VAL A 103 16.45 -6.19 50.21
N GLU A 104 16.83 -5.73 51.39
CA GLU A 104 16.79 -6.49 52.64
C GLU A 104 16.21 -5.59 53.73
N ASN A 105 15.20 -6.05 54.48
CA ASN A 105 14.48 -5.26 55.50
C ASN A 105 14.02 -3.88 54.99
N ASP A 106 13.39 -3.84 53.81
CA ASP A 106 12.94 -2.61 53.12
C ASP A 106 14.04 -1.58 52.81
N GLN A 107 15.31 -1.96 52.89
CA GLN A 107 16.44 -1.12 52.52
C GLN A 107 17.21 -1.71 51.34
N VAL A 108 17.57 -0.86 50.39
CA VAL A 108 18.49 -1.26 49.32
C VAL A 108 19.88 -1.42 49.93
N ILE A 109 20.47 -2.61 49.79
CA ILE A 109 21.80 -2.95 50.33
C ILE A 109 22.87 -3.06 49.23
N GLY A 110 22.45 -3.07 47.97
CA GLY A 110 23.34 -3.24 46.83
C GLY A 110 22.58 -3.40 45.52
N TYR A 111 23.29 -3.82 44.48
CA TYR A 111 22.70 -4.02 43.16
C TYR A 111 23.14 -5.37 42.59
N THR A 112 22.23 -6.06 41.92
CA THR A 112 22.53 -7.27 41.16
C THR A 112 22.41 -6.97 39.68
N SER A 113 23.34 -7.48 38.89
CA SER A 113 23.32 -7.38 37.43
C SER A 113 23.34 -8.77 36.82
N VAL A 114 22.37 -9.03 35.94
CA VAL A 114 22.30 -10.22 35.09
C VAL A 114 22.47 -9.77 33.65
N ARG A 115 23.31 -10.47 32.90
CA ARG A 115 23.67 -10.14 31.53
C ARG A 115 23.59 -11.38 30.66
N VAL A 116 23.01 -11.19 29.49
CA VAL A 116 22.87 -12.20 28.45
C VAL A 116 23.42 -11.67 27.14
N GLN A 117 23.58 -12.57 26.17
CA GLN A 117 24.02 -12.21 24.82
C GLN A 117 23.11 -11.13 24.22
N ALA A 118 23.71 -10.07 23.70
CA ALA A 118 23.01 -9.07 22.93
C ALA A 118 22.86 -9.52 21.47
N THR A 119 21.68 -9.32 20.88
CA THR A 119 21.49 -9.63 19.45
C THR A 119 22.35 -8.71 18.57
N ARG A 120 22.90 -9.23 17.47
CA ARG A 120 23.71 -8.45 16.52
C ARG A 120 22.99 -7.18 16.01
N LYS A 121 21.68 -7.29 15.78
CA LYS A 121 20.83 -6.14 15.41
C LYS A 121 20.77 -5.07 16.50
N ALA A 122 20.64 -5.47 17.77
CA ALA A 122 20.61 -4.52 18.89
C ALA A 122 21.96 -3.83 19.11
N ILE A 123 23.07 -4.58 18.93
CA ILE A 123 24.43 -4.03 19.02
C ILE A 123 24.64 -2.93 17.98
N ALA A 124 24.38 -3.22 16.70
CA ALA A 124 24.56 -2.24 15.62
C ALA A 124 23.75 -0.95 15.85
N GLN A 125 22.50 -1.08 16.32
CA GLN A 125 21.67 0.09 16.67
C GLN A 125 22.19 0.86 17.88
N ALA A 126 22.69 0.15 18.90
CA ALA A 126 23.25 0.75 20.09
C ALA A 126 24.53 1.52 19.75
N GLU A 127 25.44 0.94 18.95
CA GLU A 127 26.67 1.59 18.51
C GLU A 127 26.43 2.94 17.83
N GLN A 128 25.53 2.97 16.84
CA GLN A 128 25.18 4.21 16.14
C GLN A 128 24.62 5.26 17.12
N ARG A 129 23.62 4.88 17.92
CA ARG A 129 22.94 5.82 18.83
C ARG A 129 23.84 6.29 19.97
N TYR A 130 24.69 5.41 20.49
CA TYR A 130 25.64 5.75 21.54
C TYR A 130 26.75 6.65 21.04
N ALA A 131 27.22 6.47 19.80
CA ALA A 131 28.13 7.42 19.16
C ALA A 131 27.49 8.82 19.02
N GLU A 132 26.23 8.91 18.55
CA GLU A 132 25.49 10.18 18.45
C GLU A 132 25.33 10.90 19.80
N ILE A 133 25.05 10.13 20.87
CA ILE A 133 24.92 10.67 22.24
C ILE A 133 26.29 11.12 22.76
N ARG A 134 27.33 10.31 22.59
CA ARG A 134 28.70 10.58 23.06
C ARG A 134 29.28 11.84 22.42
N GLU A 135 29.06 12.01 21.12
CA GLU A 135 29.58 13.15 20.35
C GLU A 135 28.66 14.38 20.40
N GLY A 136 27.49 14.26 21.03
CA GLY A 136 26.53 15.36 21.14
C GLY A 136 25.87 15.75 19.81
N ARG A 137 26.02 14.94 18.75
CA ARG A 137 25.44 15.18 17.42
C ARG A 137 23.92 15.21 17.44
N ASN A 138 23.29 14.45 18.34
CA ASN A 138 21.83 14.35 18.42
C ASN A 138 21.29 14.65 19.82
N LYS A 139 21.10 15.93 20.13
CA LYS A 139 20.53 16.42 21.41
C LYS A 139 19.07 15.98 21.67
N ARG A 140 18.41 15.34 20.69
CA ARG A 140 17.05 14.80 20.85
C ARG A 140 17.06 13.41 21.47
N LEU A 141 18.16 12.68 21.34
CA LEU A 141 18.31 11.37 21.96
C LEU A 141 18.56 11.52 23.46
N TYR A 142 17.92 10.66 24.24
CA TYR A 142 18.17 10.53 25.67
C TYR A 142 17.94 9.08 26.08
N LEU A 143 18.45 8.72 27.26
CA LEU A 143 18.29 7.40 27.84
C LEU A 143 17.23 7.44 28.94
N ASP A 144 16.33 6.46 28.90
CA ASP A 144 15.28 6.26 29.87
C ASP A 144 15.23 4.79 30.28
N LYS A 145 15.56 4.51 31.54
CA LYS A 145 15.74 3.18 32.12
C LYS A 145 16.51 2.19 31.22
N GLY A 146 17.55 2.69 30.53
CA GLY A 146 18.45 1.94 29.65
C GLY A 146 18.02 1.87 28.18
N ARG A 147 16.83 2.35 27.83
CA ARG A 147 16.36 2.44 26.44
C ARG A 147 16.66 3.80 25.83
N VAL A 148 17.16 3.82 24.60
CA VAL A 148 17.33 5.07 23.84
C VAL A 148 15.97 5.55 23.34
N ARG A 149 15.57 6.75 23.76
CA ARG A 149 14.35 7.46 23.37
C ARG A 149 14.72 8.74 22.62
N GLN A 150 13.78 9.25 21.83
CA GLN A 150 13.91 10.51 21.12
C GLN A 150 12.81 11.46 21.58
N LYS A 151 13.16 12.72 21.88
CA LYS A 151 12.18 13.76 22.20
C LYS A 151 11.25 13.98 21.00
N GLY A 152 9.96 13.77 21.21
CA GLY A 152 8.94 13.95 20.16
C GLY A 152 8.71 15.41 19.78
N LEU A 153 8.20 15.66 18.57
CA LEU A 153 7.85 17.01 18.06
C LEU A 153 6.82 17.71 18.97
N LEU A 154 5.85 16.95 19.50
CA LEU A 154 4.81 17.42 20.42
C LEU A 154 5.38 18.00 21.73
N GLN A 155 6.58 17.59 22.15
CA GLN A 155 7.19 18.10 23.36
C GLN A 155 7.71 19.54 23.21
N ARG A 156 7.85 20.05 21.97
CA ARG A 156 8.06 21.48 21.70
C ARG A 156 6.77 22.29 21.83
N ILE A 157 5.62 21.73 21.48
CA ILE A 157 4.32 22.42 21.59
C ILE A 157 3.99 22.71 23.07
N LYS A 158 4.30 21.78 23.99
CA LYS A 158 4.14 22.00 25.45
C LYS A 158 5.01 23.13 26.03
N ARG A 159 6.01 23.65 25.31
CA ARG A 159 6.84 24.79 25.75
C ARG A 159 6.34 26.14 25.24
N ILE A 160 5.38 26.17 24.32
CA ILE A 160 4.82 27.41 23.81
C ILE A 160 3.78 27.88 24.83
N ARG A 161 4.04 29.01 25.50
CA ARG A 161 3.02 29.64 26.32
C ARG A 161 2.01 30.35 25.42
N LEU A 162 0.80 29.79 25.34
CA LEU A 162 -0.33 30.32 24.57
C LEU A 162 -1.06 31.47 25.29
N ASP A 163 -0.52 31.94 26.42
CA ASP A 163 -1.10 33.01 27.24
C ASP A 163 -0.86 34.41 26.65
N THR A 164 0.17 34.58 25.83
CA THR A 164 0.49 35.88 25.22
C THR A 164 -0.39 36.20 24.02
N ILE A 165 -0.78 37.47 23.88
CA ILE A 165 -1.57 37.97 22.73
C ILE A 165 -0.86 37.68 21.39
N ARG A 166 0.48 37.80 21.35
CA ARG A 166 1.27 37.45 20.16
C ARG A 166 1.14 35.99 19.77
N ALA A 167 1.16 35.06 20.74
CA ALA A 167 1.00 33.63 20.46
C ALA A 167 -0.40 33.30 19.92
N LYS A 168 -1.45 33.98 20.42
CA LYS A 168 -2.82 33.83 19.91
C LYS A 168 -2.94 34.30 18.46
N LEU A 169 -2.37 35.48 18.12
CA LEU A 169 -2.39 36.01 16.76
C LEU A 169 -1.64 35.12 15.76
N VAL A 170 -0.43 34.69 16.12
CA VAL A 170 0.36 33.75 15.28
C VAL A 170 -0.38 32.42 15.12
N GLY A 171 -1.02 31.92 16.19
CA GLY A 171 -1.83 30.71 16.14
C GLY A 171 -2.99 30.82 15.16
N MET A 172 -3.73 31.94 15.15
CA MET A 172 -4.83 32.16 14.21
C MET A 172 -4.34 32.17 12.75
N VAL A 173 -3.20 32.80 12.46
CA VAL A 173 -2.61 32.79 11.11
C VAL A 173 -2.22 31.39 10.67
N VAL A 174 -1.62 30.59 11.56
CA VAL A 174 -1.24 29.20 11.26
C VAL A 174 -2.47 28.33 11.01
N VAL A 175 -3.52 28.48 11.81
CA VAL A 175 -4.79 27.74 11.62
C VAL A 175 -5.46 28.15 10.31
N ALA A 176 -5.53 29.44 10.00
CA ALA A 176 -6.07 29.93 8.73
C ALA A 176 -5.27 29.40 7.53
N GLY A 177 -3.94 29.40 7.63
CA GLY A 177 -3.06 28.83 6.60
C GLY A 177 -3.27 27.32 6.42
N ALA A 178 -3.41 26.57 7.50
CA ALA A 178 -3.70 25.14 7.43
C ALA A 178 -5.07 24.85 6.78
N LEU A 179 -6.09 25.63 7.12
CA LEU A 179 -7.42 25.54 6.51
C LEU A 179 -7.37 25.87 5.01
N LEU A 180 -6.61 26.88 4.60
CA LEU A 180 -6.40 27.23 3.19
C LEU A 180 -5.71 26.13 2.39
N VAL A 181 -4.70 25.48 2.97
CA VAL A 181 -4.03 24.35 2.33
C VAL A 181 -4.97 23.15 2.23
N ALA A 182 -5.77 22.88 3.27
CA ALA A 182 -6.76 21.82 3.25
C ALA A 182 -7.85 22.08 2.20
N SER A 183 -8.41 23.30 2.15
CA SER A 183 -9.42 23.66 1.15
C SER A 183 -8.86 23.68 -0.27
N GLY A 184 -7.63 24.18 -0.45
CA GLY A 184 -6.91 24.12 -1.72
C GLY A 184 -6.67 22.67 -2.17
N GLY A 185 -6.27 21.80 -1.24
CA GLY A 185 -6.10 20.37 -1.51
C GLY A 185 -7.41 19.68 -1.92
N VAL A 186 -8.50 19.94 -1.22
CA VAL A 186 -9.84 19.43 -1.57
C VAL A 186 -10.30 19.97 -2.93
N GLY A 187 -10.07 21.25 -3.21
CA GLY A 187 -10.41 21.87 -4.50
C GLY A 187 -9.64 21.24 -5.66
N LEU A 188 -8.32 21.07 -5.52
CA LEU A 188 -7.48 20.43 -6.53
C LEU A 188 -7.86 18.95 -6.76
N TYR A 189 -8.19 18.22 -5.68
CA TYR A 189 -8.69 16.86 -5.79
C TYR A 189 -10.02 16.80 -6.56
N GLY A 190 -10.96 17.69 -6.24
CA GLY A 190 -12.23 17.78 -6.95
C GLY A 190 -12.08 18.09 -8.44
N LEU A 191 -11.14 18.97 -8.81
CA LEU A 191 -10.83 19.26 -10.21
C LEU A 191 -10.23 18.07 -10.96
N ASN A 192 -9.37 17.28 -10.31
CA ASN A 192 -8.78 16.10 -10.94
C ASN A 192 -9.84 15.02 -11.22
N VAL A 193 -10.73 14.77 -10.25
CA VAL A 193 -11.86 13.83 -10.39
C VAL A 193 -12.86 14.30 -11.45
N ALA A 194 -13.10 15.62 -11.55
CA ALA A 194 -13.96 16.17 -12.61
C ALA A 194 -13.31 16.04 -14.00
N GLY A 195 -11.99 16.21 -14.09
CA GLY A 195 -11.22 16.05 -15.34
C GLY A 195 -11.25 14.62 -15.89
N GLU A 196 -11.11 13.61 -15.03
CA GLU A 196 -11.21 12.19 -15.43
C GLU A 196 -12.60 11.85 -15.96
N ARG A 197 -13.68 12.33 -15.30
CA ARG A 197 -15.06 12.10 -15.76
C ARG A 197 -15.37 12.77 -17.10
N LEU A 198 -14.84 13.97 -17.36
CA LEU A 198 -15.02 14.65 -18.65
C LEU A 198 -14.27 13.93 -19.79
N GLY A 199 -13.10 13.33 -19.49
CA GLY A 199 -12.32 12.54 -20.45
C GLY A 199 -13.04 11.26 -20.91
N GLU A 200 -13.68 10.55 -19.97
CA GLU A 200 -14.48 9.34 -20.26
C GLU A 200 -15.79 9.67 -21.00
N LEU A 201 -16.44 10.80 -20.69
CA LEU A 201 -17.70 11.17 -21.34
C LEU A 201 -17.52 11.72 -22.76
N ASN A 202 -16.53 12.61 -23.00
CA ASN A 202 -16.39 13.29 -24.28
C ASN A 202 -15.84 12.38 -25.39
N ASN A 203 -14.82 11.56 -25.10
CA ASN A 203 -14.22 10.69 -26.11
C ASN A 203 -15.03 9.41 -26.34
N ASP A 204 -15.66 8.86 -25.31
CA ASP A 204 -16.32 7.56 -25.44
C ASP A 204 -17.83 7.64 -25.69
N GLY A 205 -18.48 8.79 -25.42
CA GLY A 205 -19.87 9.02 -25.79
C GLY A 205 -20.09 9.16 -27.30
N LEU A 206 -19.20 9.89 -27.99
CA LEU A 206 -19.25 10.00 -29.46
C LEU A 206 -18.98 8.65 -30.13
N ARG A 207 -18.05 7.86 -29.59
CA ARG A 207 -17.76 6.50 -30.07
C ARG A 207 -18.96 5.57 -29.92
N ASP A 208 -19.74 5.70 -28.85
CA ASP A 208 -20.95 4.92 -28.66
C ASP A 208 -22.02 5.25 -29.71
N VAL A 209 -22.22 6.52 -30.05
CA VAL A 209 -23.12 6.92 -31.12
C VAL A 209 -22.66 6.32 -32.47
N ILE A 210 -21.35 6.35 -32.75
CA ILE A 210 -20.78 5.75 -33.96
C ILE A 210 -21.02 4.23 -33.99
N ARG A 211 -20.80 3.52 -32.88
CA ARG A 211 -21.07 2.06 -32.78
C ARG A 211 -22.53 1.74 -33.10
N LEU A 212 -23.46 2.48 -32.49
CA LEU A 212 -24.90 2.32 -32.73
C LEU A 212 -25.25 2.58 -34.19
N GLN A 213 -24.73 3.66 -34.79
CA GLN A 213 -24.95 3.99 -36.19
C GLN A 213 -24.37 2.92 -37.14
N GLN A 214 -23.21 2.34 -36.80
CA GLN A 214 -22.63 1.23 -37.58
C GLN A 214 -23.52 -0.02 -37.54
N ILE A 215 -24.09 -0.37 -36.38
CA ILE A 215 -25.03 -1.49 -36.27
C ILE A 215 -26.25 -1.26 -37.18
N ASP A 216 -26.86 -0.08 -37.12
CA ASP A 216 -28.03 0.25 -37.95
C ASP A 216 -27.69 0.20 -39.45
N GLN A 217 -26.54 0.75 -39.85
CA GLN A 217 -26.07 0.69 -41.23
C GLN A 217 -25.84 -0.73 -41.72
N THR A 218 -25.18 -1.57 -40.91
CA THR A 218 -24.94 -2.97 -41.28
C THR A 218 -26.27 -3.73 -41.41
N ILE A 219 -27.19 -3.59 -40.46
CA ILE A 219 -28.52 -4.23 -40.54
C ILE A 219 -29.27 -3.77 -41.79
N ALA A 220 -29.29 -2.46 -42.06
CA ALA A 220 -29.97 -1.90 -43.22
C ALA A 220 -29.36 -2.39 -44.54
N GLN A 221 -28.04 -2.41 -44.65
CA GLN A 221 -27.32 -2.88 -45.83
C GLN A 221 -27.57 -4.38 -46.08
N THR A 222 -27.46 -5.21 -45.05
CA THR A 222 -27.69 -6.65 -45.18
C THR A 222 -29.14 -6.95 -45.58
N ARG A 223 -30.11 -6.25 -44.98
CA ARG A 223 -31.52 -6.36 -45.37
C ARG A 223 -31.74 -5.94 -46.82
N GLN A 224 -31.16 -4.82 -47.24
CA GLN A 224 -31.32 -4.32 -48.61
C GLN A 224 -30.75 -5.30 -49.64
N ALA A 225 -29.57 -5.87 -49.36
CA ALA A 225 -28.91 -6.85 -50.20
C ALA A 225 -29.73 -8.15 -50.38
N LEU A 226 -30.58 -8.48 -49.40
CA LEU A 226 -31.51 -9.63 -49.47
C LEU A 226 -32.81 -9.33 -50.23
N ILE A 227 -33.25 -8.07 -50.25
CA ILE A 227 -34.58 -7.67 -50.76
C ILE A 227 -34.52 -7.11 -52.19
N GLU A 228 -33.46 -6.37 -52.54
CA GLU A 228 -33.39 -5.68 -53.84
C GLU A 228 -33.18 -6.57 -55.06
N PRO A 229 -32.28 -7.59 -55.03
CA PRO A 229 -32.00 -8.36 -56.23
C PRO A 229 -33.21 -9.16 -56.72
N GLU A 230 -33.31 -9.37 -58.03
CA GLU A 230 -34.28 -10.32 -58.55
C GLU A 230 -34.00 -11.73 -57.98
N ARG A 231 -35.06 -12.50 -57.73
CA ARG A 231 -34.94 -13.79 -57.03
C ARG A 231 -33.94 -14.75 -57.69
N MET A 232 -33.85 -14.74 -59.01
CA MET A 232 -32.90 -15.58 -59.76
C MET A 232 -31.45 -15.08 -59.64
N GLU A 233 -31.24 -13.77 -59.51
CA GLU A 233 -29.91 -13.18 -59.31
C GLU A 233 -29.38 -13.51 -57.92
N LEU A 234 -30.23 -13.37 -56.88
CA LEU A 234 -29.86 -13.74 -55.51
C LEU A 234 -29.48 -15.22 -55.40
N ILE A 235 -30.22 -16.10 -56.08
CA ILE A 235 -29.94 -17.54 -56.09
C ILE A 235 -28.60 -17.86 -56.75
N ASN A 236 -28.20 -17.11 -57.79
CA ASN A 236 -26.92 -17.30 -58.46
C ASN A 236 -25.73 -16.88 -57.59
N GLN A 237 -25.91 -15.89 -56.69
CA GLN A 237 -24.87 -15.37 -55.79
C GLN A 237 -25.03 -15.85 -54.34
N ARG A 238 -25.88 -16.85 -54.09
CA ARG A 238 -26.35 -17.22 -52.75
C ARG A 238 -25.23 -17.58 -51.77
N PHE A 239 -24.18 -18.26 -52.21
CA PHE A 239 -23.09 -18.66 -51.32
C PHE A 239 -22.28 -17.46 -50.83
N GLU A 240 -21.92 -16.55 -51.75
CA GLU A 240 -21.23 -15.30 -51.42
C GLU A 240 -22.09 -14.40 -50.52
N MET A 241 -23.39 -14.30 -50.83
CA MET A 241 -24.34 -13.56 -49.99
C MET A 241 -24.46 -14.17 -48.59
N GLY A 242 -24.52 -15.50 -48.49
CA GLY A 242 -24.58 -16.21 -47.21
C GLY A 242 -23.34 -15.96 -46.34
N GLU A 243 -22.15 -15.99 -46.92
CA GLU A 243 -20.90 -15.66 -46.23
C GLU A 243 -20.86 -14.19 -45.80
N ALA A 244 -21.31 -13.26 -46.66
CA ALA A 244 -21.38 -11.84 -46.34
C ALA A 244 -22.35 -11.55 -45.18
N ILE A 245 -23.49 -12.25 -45.11
CA ILE A 245 -24.45 -12.13 -44.01
C ILE A 245 -23.85 -12.65 -42.70
N GLU A 246 -23.16 -13.79 -42.71
CA GLU A 246 -22.49 -14.34 -41.53
C GLU A 246 -21.40 -13.39 -41.00
N GLY A 247 -20.61 -12.81 -41.91
CA GLY A 247 -19.62 -11.78 -41.56
C GLY A 247 -20.26 -10.53 -40.97
N SER A 248 -21.38 -10.08 -41.53
CA SER A 248 -22.15 -8.93 -41.03
C SER A 248 -22.71 -9.21 -39.62
N ALA A 249 -23.22 -10.42 -39.38
CA ALA A 249 -23.73 -10.83 -38.07
C ALA A 249 -22.63 -10.82 -37.01
N THR A 250 -21.46 -11.35 -37.34
CA THR A 250 -20.27 -11.33 -36.47
C THR A 250 -19.85 -9.90 -36.15
N GLN A 251 -19.78 -9.02 -37.16
CA GLN A 251 -19.45 -7.61 -36.97
C GLN A 251 -20.44 -6.90 -36.04
N ILE A 252 -21.75 -7.15 -36.20
CA ILE A 252 -22.77 -6.57 -35.32
C ILE A 252 -22.58 -7.04 -33.87
N VAL A 253 -22.29 -8.32 -33.64
CA VAL A 253 -22.00 -8.86 -32.30
C VAL A 253 -20.82 -8.14 -31.67
N ASP A 254 -19.70 -8.01 -32.38
CA ASP A 254 -18.50 -7.37 -31.86
C ASP A 254 -18.72 -5.90 -31.50
N ILE A 255 -19.38 -5.15 -32.38
CA ILE A 255 -19.70 -3.74 -32.14
C ILE A 255 -20.67 -3.59 -30.96
N TRP A 256 -21.70 -4.45 -30.90
CA TRP A 256 -22.66 -4.42 -29.82
C TRP A 256 -22.03 -4.78 -28.47
N GLN A 257 -21.16 -5.79 -28.41
CA GLN A 257 -20.45 -6.15 -27.17
C GLN A 257 -19.54 -5.01 -26.70
N ALA A 258 -18.84 -4.35 -27.62
CA ALA A 258 -18.01 -3.19 -27.29
C ALA A 258 -18.83 -1.98 -26.76
N TYR A 259 -20.10 -1.86 -27.17
CA TYR A 259 -21.04 -0.88 -26.63
C TYR A 259 -21.62 -1.34 -25.28
N PHE A 260 -22.21 -2.54 -25.22
CA PHE A 260 -23.05 -3.01 -24.12
C PHE A 260 -22.27 -3.46 -22.87
N SER A 261 -21.01 -3.85 -23.02
CA SER A 261 -20.13 -4.22 -21.88
C SER A 261 -19.79 -3.06 -20.93
N ARG A 262 -20.19 -1.83 -21.27
CA ARG A 262 -19.94 -0.63 -20.47
C ARG A 262 -21.14 -0.36 -19.56
N ASP A 263 -20.91 -0.22 -18.25
CA ASP A 263 -21.98 0.04 -17.26
C ASP A 263 -22.83 1.28 -17.58
N VAL A 264 -22.25 2.30 -18.21
CA VAL A 264 -22.97 3.51 -18.65
C VAL A 264 -23.95 3.28 -19.81
N ASN A 265 -23.92 2.09 -20.43
CA ASN A 265 -24.72 1.67 -21.57
C ASN A 265 -25.77 0.61 -21.21
N THR A 266 -25.76 0.07 -19.99
CA THR A 266 -26.74 -0.94 -19.55
C THR A 266 -28.04 -0.29 -19.08
N THR A 267 -28.77 0.33 -20.02
CA THR A 267 -30.11 0.90 -19.77
C THR A 267 -31.21 -0.15 -19.99
N PRO A 268 -32.45 0.08 -19.48
CA PRO A 268 -33.58 -0.79 -19.80
C PRO A 268 -33.80 -0.94 -21.31
N LEU A 269 -33.69 0.16 -22.07
CA LEU A 269 -33.81 0.15 -23.53
C LEU A 269 -32.69 -0.67 -24.19
N ALA A 270 -31.43 -0.52 -23.73
CA ALA A 270 -30.32 -1.29 -24.26
C ALA A 270 -30.45 -2.79 -23.94
N THR A 271 -31.03 -3.14 -22.80
CA THR A 271 -31.32 -4.54 -22.43
C THR A 271 -32.40 -5.13 -23.34
N SER A 272 -33.51 -4.42 -23.56
CA SER A 272 -34.53 -4.83 -24.53
C SER A 272 -33.97 -4.94 -25.95
N PHE A 273 -33.09 -4.02 -26.35
CA PHE A 273 -32.42 -4.08 -27.64
C PHE A 273 -31.52 -5.31 -27.75
N ASN A 274 -30.74 -5.62 -26.70
CA ASN A 274 -29.89 -6.80 -26.67
C ASN A 274 -30.70 -8.08 -26.91
N GLU A 275 -31.82 -8.26 -26.20
CA GLU A 275 -32.68 -9.44 -26.34
C GLU A 275 -33.19 -9.60 -27.78
N ARG A 276 -33.70 -8.51 -28.36
CA ARG A 276 -34.19 -8.51 -29.76
C ARG A 276 -33.07 -8.69 -30.77
N LEU A 277 -31.91 -8.08 -30.54
CA LEU A 277 -30.76 -8.24 -31.41
C LEU A 277 -30.28 -9.70 -31.43
N GLN A 278 -30.23 -10.37 -30.27
CA GLN A 278 -29.87 -11.79 -30.21
C GLN A 278 -30.88 -12.66 -30.96
N ALA A 279 -32.18 -12.38 -30.83
CA ALA A 279 -33.22 -13.08 -31.59
C ALA A 279 -33.05 -12.85 -33.11
N PHE A 280 -32.81 -11.60 -33.54
CA PHE A 280 -32.57 -11.26 -34.94
C PHE A 280 -31.32 -11.91 -35.53
N LEU A 281 -30.22 -11.96 -34.76
CA LEU A 281 -29.00 -12.64 -35.19
C LEU A 281 -29.25 -14.14 -35.39
N SER A 282 -29.97 -14.77 -34.46
CA SER A 282 -30.29 -16.20 -34.51
C SER A 282 -31.31 -16.55 -35.61
N GLU A 283 -32.49 -15.96 -35.55
CA GLU A 283 -33.66 -16.33 -36.36
C GLU A 283 -33.71 -15.59 -37.70
N GLY A 284 -33.00 -14.46 -37.82
CA GLY A 284 -32.87 -13.69 -39.06
C GLY A 284 -31.55 -13.99 -39.77
N MET A 285 -30.45 -13.39 -39.31
CA MET A 285 -29.18 -13.37 -40.05
C MET A 285 -28.54 -14.76 -40.20
N ASN A 286 -28.39 -15.52 -39.11
CA ASN A 286 -27.77 -16.85 -39.17
C ASN A 286 -28.63 -17.84 -39.95
N GLN A 287 -29.96 -17.75 -39.79
CA GLN A 287 -30.89 -18.53 -40.60
C GLN A 287 -30.82 -18.15 -42.08
N ALA A 288 -30.66 -16.86 -42.41
CA ALA A 288 -30.47 -16.38 -43.78
C ALA A 288 -29.21 -16.96 -44.42
N ALA A 289 -28.09 -16.87 -43.71
CA ALA A 289 -26.82 -17.44 -44.15
C ALA A 289 -26.98 -18.95 -44.40
N SER A 290 -27.58 -19.68 -43.45
CA SER A 290 -27.81 -21.12 -43.58
C SER A 290 -28.70 -21.48 -44.78
N VAL A 291 -29.81 -20.76 -44.99
CA VAL A 291 -30.72 -20.99 -46.12
C VAL A 291 -30.02 -20.75 -47.45
N LEU A 292 -29.26 -19.66 -47.56
CA LEU A 292 -28.55 -19.33 -48.79
C LEU A 292 -27.42 -20.32 -49.11
N GLN A 293 -26.73 -20.81 -48.08
CA GLN A 293 -25.64 -21.79 -48.19
C GLN A 293 -26.10 -23.26 -48.28
N ALA A 294 -27.41 -23.54 -48.27
CA ALA A 294 -27.92 -24.92 -48.36
C ALA A 294 -27.40 -25.65 -49.62
N GLU A 295 -27.03 -26.93 -49.52
CA GLU A 295 -26.48 -27.66 -50.68
C GLU A 295 -27.49 -27.70 -51.86
N GLU A 296 -28.77 -27.90 -51.55
CA GLU A 296 -29.84 -27.96 -52.54
C GLU A 296 -30.42 -26.56 -52.85
N THR A 297 -30.35 -26.13 -54.11
CA THR A 297 -30.90 -24.84 -54.58
C THR A 297 -32.40 -24.72 -54.33
N TYR A 298 -33.16 -25.82 -54.40
CA TYR A 298 -34.59 -25.81 -54.11
C TYR A 298 -34.89 -25.43 -52.65
N GLN A 299 -34.11 -25.95 -51.70
CA GLN A 299 -34.25 -25.64 -50.28
C GLN A 299 -33.99 -24.15 -50.01
N ALA A 300 -32.90 -23.61 -50.59
CA ALA A 300 -32.58 -22.19 -50.51
C ALA A 300 -33.72 -21.32 -51.08
N PHE A 301 -34.26 -21.69 -52.25
CA PHE A 301 -35.35 -20.98 -52.89
C PHE A 301 -36.64 -20.98 -52.04
N THR A 302 -37.00 -22.12 -51.45
CA THR A 302 -38.22 -22.21 -50.62
C THR A 302 -38.10 -21.55 -49.25
N GLY A 303 -36.89 -21.54 -48.66
CA GLY A 303 -36.65 -20.96 -47.33
C GLY A 303 -36.47 -19.45 -47.34
N LEU A 304 -36.14 -18.86 -48.49
CA LEU A 304 -35.75 -17.46 -48.60
C LEU A 304 -36.87 -16.47 -48.21
N ASP A 305 -38.13 -16.76 -48.56
CA ASP A 305 -39.25 -15.84 -48.26
C ASP A 305 -39.47 -15.68 -46.75
N ALA A 306 -39.36 -16.78 -46.00
CA ALA A 306 -39.52 -16.76 -44.56
C ALA A 306 -38.44 -15.90 -43.88
N VAL A 307 -37.19 -16.09 -44.31
CA VAL A 307 -36.05 -15.32 -43.80
C VAL A 307 -36.15 -13.85 -44.19
N ILE A 308 -36.48 -13.52 -45.44
CA ILE A 308 -36.63 -12.14 -45.90
C ILE A 308 -37.69 -11.41 -45.07
N SER A 309 -38.80 -12.10 -44.73
CA SER A 309 -39.85 -11.52 -43.87
C SER A 309 -39.30 -11.14 -42.50
N VAL A 310 -38.60 -12.07 -41.82
CA VAL A 310 -37.99 -11.83 -40.50
C VAL A 310 -36.94 -10.71 -40.59
N MET A 311 -36.05 -10.76 -41.58
CA MET A 311 -35.01 -9.76 -41.81
C MET A 311 -35.58 -8.35 -42.01
N ASN A 312 -36.76 -8.24 -42.64
CA ASN A 312 -37.40 -6.97 -42.92
C ASN A 312 -38.21 -6.40 -41.75
N GLU A 313 -38.94 -7.24 -41.03
CA GLU A 313 -39.75 -6.82 -39.89
C GLU A 313 -38.87 -6.45 -38.70
N GLU A 314 -38.12 -7.43 -38.17
CA GLU A 314 -37.26 -7.23 -37.00
C GLU A 314 -36.13 -6.24 -37.29
N GLY A 315 -35.58 -6.25 -38.52
CA GLY A 315 -34.55 -5.29 -38.91
C GLY A 315 -35.03 -3.84 -38.87
N ARG A 316 -36.31 -3.55 -39.14
CA ARG A 316 -36.87 -2.20 -39.02
C ARG A 316 -37.10 -1.80 -37.56
N GLU A 317 -37.56 -2.74 -36.74
CA GLU A 317 -37.74 -2.50 -35.30
C GLU A 317 -36.40 -2.21 -34.62
N LEU A 318 -35.36 -2.99 -34.94
CA LEU A 318 -34.00 -2.75 -34.43
C LEU A 318 -33.46 -1.38 -34.86
N SER A 319 -33.64 -0.98 -36.13
CA SER A 319 -33.29 0.37 -36.59
C SER A 319 -33.98 1.48 -35.78
N ALA A 320 -35.27 1.30 -35.45
CA ALA A 320 -36.00 2.26 -34.62
C ALA A 320 -35.44 2.33 -33.19
N MET A 321 -35.11 1.19 -32.59
CA MET A 321 -34.51 1.13 -31.25
C MET A 321 -33.09 1.73 -31.21
N VAL A 322 -32.28 1.53 -32.26
CA VAL A 322 -30.97 2.19 -32.38
C VAL A 322 -31.13 3.70 -32.34
N ASN A 323 -32.08 4.26 -33.08
CA ASN A 323 -32.34 5.70 -33.07
C ASN A 323 -32.76 6.20 -31.68
N GLN A 324 -33.56 5.43 -30.93
CA GLN A 324 -33.91 5.77 -29.55
C GLN A 324 -32.69 5.72 -28.61
N LEU A 325 -31.80 4.74 -28.76
CA LEU A 325 -30.55 4.65 -27.99
C LEU A 325 -29.62 5.83 -28.29
N ILE A 326 -29.53 6.27 -29.54
CA ILE A 326 -28.77 7.46 -29.93
C ILE A 326 -29.38 8.72 -29.31
N ALA A 327 -30.71 8.87 -29.34
CA ALA A 327 -31.40 10.00 -28.73
C ALA A 327 -31.15 10.08 -27.21
N GLN A 328 -31.25 8.94 -26.49
CA GLN A 328 -30.92 8.88 -25.06
C GLN A 328 -29.49 9.33 -24.77
N LYS A 329 -28.54 9.00 -25.65
CA LYS A 329 -27.14 9.42 -25.50
C LYS A 329 -26.95 10.92 -25.71
N GLN A 330 -27.66 11.50 -26.68
CA GLN A 330 -27.64 12.95 -26.93
C GLN A 330 -28.26 13.72 -25.75
N GLU A 331 -29.43 13.30 -25.26
CA GLU A 331 -30.08 13.90 -24.09
C GLU A 331 -29.21 13.82 -22.82
N ALA A 332 -28.55 12.67 -22.58
CA ALA A 332 -27.64 12.52 -21.46
C ALA A 332 -26.43 13.45 -21.56
N ALA A 333 -25.90 13.68 -22.77
CA ALA A 333 -24.80 14.60 -22.99
C ALA A 333 -25.23 16.07 -22.75
N GLU A 334 -26.41 16.45 -23.20
CA GLU A 334 -26.97 17.80 -22.98
C GLU A 334 -27.24 18.09 -21.50
N ALA A 335 -27.82 17.12 -20.76
CA ALA A 335 -28.08 17.25 -19.33
C ALA A 335 -26.81 17.41 -18.48
N MET A 336 -25.67 16.89 -18.95
CA MET A 336 -24.38 17.03 -18.27
C MET A 336 -23.65 18.34 -18.60
N ALA A 337 -24.04 19.01 -19.68
CA ALA A 337 -23.47 20.30 -20.10
C ALA A 337 -24.18 21.52 -19.47
N ALA A 338 -25.37 21.33 -18.90
CA ALA A 338 -26.22 22.36 -18.27
C ALA A 338 -25.90 22.60 -16.78
#